data_AF-A0A520G303-F1
#
_entry.id   AF-A0A520G303-F1
#
_cell.length_a   1.000
_cell.length_b   1.000
_cell.length_c   1.000
_cell.angle_alpha   90.00
_cell.angle_beta   90.00
_cell.angle_gamma   90.00
#
_symmetry.space_group_name_H-M   'P 1'
#
loop_
_entity.id
_entity.type
_entity.pdbx_description
1 polymer ?
#
loop_
_entity_poly.entity_id
_entity_poly.type
_entity_poly.pdbx_seq_one_letter_code
_entity_poly.pdbx_strand_id
1 'polypeptide(L)'
;LGIGQPTLVANHLPAGREVILQSENGILGMGPAPAAGEEDYDLINAGKQPVTLLPGGSFFHHADSFAMMRGGHLDICVLGAFQVSATGDLANWHTGEKDAIPAVGGAMDLAIGAKQTWVMMDLLTKQGASKLVEQCTYPLTGIGCVKRVYSDLATLECTSDGLKLIDKVDGLEHAELERLVGLKISG
;
A
#
# COMPACT_ATOMS: atom_id res chain seq x y z
N LEU A 1 -0.14 0.98 7.24
CA LEU A 1 0.18 1.81 6.05
C LEU A 1 1.65 1.55 5.71
N GLY A 2 1.97 1.18 4.47
CA GLY A 2 3.34 0.90 4.04
C GLY A 2 4.20 2.18 3.99
N ILE A 3 5.52 2.00 4.05
CA ILE A 3 6.50 3.11 3.98
C ILE A 3 6.39 3.81 2.61
N GLY A 4 6.59 5.13 2.59
CA GLY A 4 6.57 5.95 1.37
C GLY A 4 5.28 6.76 1.25
N GLN A 5 4.73 6.90 0.03
CA GLN A 5 3.46 7.61 -0.18
C GLN A 5 2.31 7.11 0.73
N PRO A 6 2.15 5.80 1.03
CA PRO A 6 1.03 5.35 1.85
C PRO A 6 1.04 5.88 3.30
N THR A 7 2.18 6.26 3.88
CA THR A 7 2.19 6.85 5.23
C THR A 7 1.51 8.22 5.27
N LEU A 8 1.51 8.95 4.14
CA LEU A 8 0.88 10.27 4.05
C LEU A 8 -0.65 10.20 4.22
N VAL A 9 -1.26 9.04 3.96
CA VAL A 9 -2.71 8.81 4.15
C VAL A 9 -3.13 9.16 5.58
N ALA A 10 -2.29 8.89 6.58
CA ALA A 10 -2.58 9.21 7.98
C ALA A 10 -2.85 10.70 8.23
N ASN A 11 -2.23 11.58 7.43
CA ASN A 11 -2.38 13.04 7.56
C ASN A 11 -3.69 13.58 6.94
N HIS A 12 -4.43 12.74 6.21
CA HIS A 12 -5.65 13.12 5.49
C HIS A 12 -6.91 12.44 6.04
N LEU A 13 -6.80 11.80 7.21
CA LEU A 13 -7.95 11.18 7.86
C LEU A 13 -8.92 12.28 8.36
N PRO A 14 -10.21 12.21 8.00
CA PRO A 14 -11.17 13.26 8.35
C PRO A 14 -11.42 13.28 9.86
N ALA A 15 -11.54 14.49 10.41
CA ALA A 15 -11.92 14.68 11.81
C ALA A 15 -13.27 13.98 12.10
N GLY A 16 -13.37 13.34 13.27
CA GLY A 16 -14.57 12.64 13.70
C GLY A 16 -14.75 11.22 13.14
N ARG A 17 -13.82 10.72 12.31
CA ARG A 17 -13.76 9.31 11.94
C ARG A 17 -12.63 8.61 12.71
N GLU A 18 -12.99 7.61 13.50
CA GLU A 18 -11.99 6.79 14.18
C GLU A 18 -11.34 5.83 13.18
N VAL A 19 -10.02 5.89 13.11
CA VAL A 19 -9.18 4.95 12.35
C VAL A 19 -8.01 4.58 13.23
N ILE A 20 -7.87 3.28 13.51
CA ILE A 20 -6.80 2.77 14.36
C ILE A 20 -5.64 2.35 13.47
N LEU A 21 -4.50 3.02 13.62
CA LEU A 21 -3.29 2.70 12.87
C LEU A 21 -2.49 1.63 13.60
N GLN A 22 -2.19 0.55 12.88
CA GLN A 22 -1.26 -0.49 13.30
C GLN A 22 0.12 -0.25 12.66
N SER A 23 1.17 -0.49 13.44
CA SER A 23 2.56 -0.52 12.98
C SER A 23 3.15 -1.90 13.21
N GLU A 24 3.80 -2.46 12.18
CA GLU A 24 4.29 -3.86 12.17
C GLU A 24 5.29 -4.18 13.29
N ASN A 25 5.99 -3.17 13.80
CA ASN A 25 6.93 -3.29 14.90
C ASN A 25 6.29 -3.36 16.30
N GLY A 26 4.96 -3.48 16.40
CA GLY A 26 4.28 -3.83 17.64
C GLY A 26 3.41 -2.74 18.26
N ILE A 27 2.80 -1.87 17.45
CA ILE A 27 1.96 -0.76 17.92
C ILE A 27 0.56 -0.87 17.32
N LEU A 28 -0.48 -0.69 18.14
CA LEU A 28 -1.85 -0.44 17.70
C LEU A 28 -2.32 0.87 18.34
N GLY A 29 -2.94 1.74 17.54
CA GLY A 29 -3.28 3.10 17.97
C GLY A 29 -2.11 4.07 17.80
N MET A 30 -1.30 3.89 16.75
CA MET A 30 -0.21 4.80 16.42
C MET A 30 -0.75 6.21 16.10
N GLY A 31 -0.19 7.22 16.75
CA GLY A 31 -0.50 8.63 16.53
C GLY A 31 0.42 9.33 15.53
N PRO A 32 0.30 10.67 15.41
CA PRO A 32 1.19 11.47 14.56
C PRO A 32 2.62 11.52 15.12
N ALA A 33 3.53 12.15 14.35
CA ALA A 33 4.87 12.50 14.84
C ALA A 33 4.78 13.37 16.12
N PRO A 34 5.71 13.21 17.07
CA PRO A 34 5.77 14.04 18.27
C PRO A 34 6.16 15.49 17.92
N ALA A 35 5.96 16.40 18.87
CA ALA A 35 6.50 17.76 18.75
C ALA A 35 8.04 17.73 18.80
N ALA A 36 8.67 18.75 18.21
CA ALA A 36 10.12 18.84 18.20
C ALA A 36 10.68 18.90 19.64
N GLY A 37 11.61 18.00 19.97
CA GLY A 37 12.16 17.84 21.32
C GLY A 37 11.41 16.86 22.23
N GLU A 38 10.28 16.32 21.78
CA GLU A 38 9.52 15.27 22.46
C GLU A 38 9.71 13.89 21.82
N GLU A 39 10.76 13.71 21.00
CA GLU A 39 11.03 12.44 20.34
C GLU A 39 11.44 11.35 21.35
N ASP A 40 10.68 10.25 21.35
CA ASP A 40 11.05 9.01 22.02
C ASP A 40 11.51 7.99 20.97
N TYR A 41 12.78 7.61 21.03
CA TYR A 41 13.38 6.68 20.07
C TYR A 41 13.07 5.21 20.35
N ASP A 42 12.45 4.89 21.49
CA ASP A 42 11.84 3.59 21.74
C ASP A 42 10.43 3.50 21.10
N LEU A 43 9.80 4.64 20.80
CA LEU A 43 8.49 4.75 20.15
C LEU A 43 8.60 5.20 18.70
N ILE A 44 8.87 4.23 17.82
CA ILE A 44 9.03 4.47 16.38
C ILE A 44 8.00 3.69 15.55
N ASN A 45 7.72 4.16 14.34
CA ASN A 45 6.94 3.40 13.35
C ASN A 45 7.80 2.42 12.53
N ALA A 46 7.15 1.66 11.64
CA ALA A 46 7.81 0.75 10.69
C ALA A 46 8.88 1.44 9.80
N GLY A 47 8.75 2.75 9.57
CA GLY A 47 9.68 3.61 8.84
C GLY A 47 10.84 4.14 9.68
N LYS A 48 10.96 3.73 10.95
CA LYS A 48 12.01 4.13 11.89
C LYS A 48 11.95 5.64 12.22
N GLN A 49 10.75 6.21 12.17
CA GLN A 49 10.48 7.60 12.56
C GLN A 49 9.80 7.62 13.93
N PRO A 50 10.17 8.54 14.84
CA PRO A 50 9.47 8.75 16.10
C PRO A 50 7.98 9.06 15.87
N VAL A 51 7.13 8.47 16.70
CA VAL A 51 5.67 8.66 16.68
C VAL A 51 5.14 8.83 18.09
N THR A 52 3.85 9.14 18.20
CA THR A 52 3.11 9.17 19.47
C THR A 52 2.18 7.96 19.59
N LEU A 53 1.65 7.73 20.78
CA LEU A 53 0.62 6.71 21.04
C LEU A 53 -0.70 7.41 21.39
N LEU A 54 -1.78 7.04 20.69
CA LEU A 54 -3.11 7.58 20.98
C LEU A 54 -3.70 6.92 22.24
N PRO A 55 -4.67 7.58 22.92
CA PRO A 55 -5.40 6.98 24.03
C PRO A 55 -6.00 5.62 23.64
N GLY A 56 -5.80 4.61 24.50
CA GLY A 56 -6.21 3.23 24.21
C GLY A 56 -5.24 2.44 23.33
N GLY A 57 -4.14 3.05 22.88
CA GLY A 57 -3.08 2.36 22.15
C GLY A 57 -2.38 1.29 22.98
N SER A 58 -1.80 0.31 22.30
CA SER A 58 -1.16 -0.85 22.95
C SER A 58 0.13 -1.25 22.25
N PHE A 59 1.06 -1.78 23.05
CA PHE A 59 2.26 -2.45 22.57
C PHE A 59 2.09 -3.96 22.61
N PHE A 60 2.74 -4.64 21.67
CA PHE A 60 2.78 -6.10 21.62
C PHE A 60 4.08 -6.58 20.97
N HIS A 61 4.43 -7.84 21.22
CA HIS A 61 5.62 -8.43 20.65
C HIS A 61 5.47 -8.57 19.13
N HIS A 62 6.60 -8.56 18.39
CA HIS A 62 6.56 -8.63 16.92
C HIS A 62 5.80 -9.87 16.42
N ALA A 63 5.87 -11.00 17.13
CA ALA A 63 5.14 -12.21 16.75
C ALA A 63 3.61 -12.02 16.78
N ASP A 64 3.10 -11.27 17.77
CA ASP A 64 1.67 -10.97 17.89
C ASP A 64 1.22 -9.98 16.81
N SER A 65 2.09 -9.03 16.47
CA SER A 65 1.88 -8.08 15.37
C SER A 65 1.65 -8.83 14.05
N PHE A 66 2.55 -9.75 13.72
CA PHE A 66 2.43 -10.57 12.51
C PHE A 66 1.30 -11.60 12.59
N ALA A 67 0.92 -12.06 13.79
CA ALA A 67 -0.28 -12.88 13.98
C ALA A 67 -1.55 -12.08 13.66
N MET A 68 -1.64 -10.82 14.09
CA MET A 68 -2.73 -9.91 13.74
C MET A 68 -2.83 -9.69 12.23
N MET A 69 -1.69 -9.42 11.58
CA MET A 69 -1.60 -9.22 10.13
C MET A 69 -2.04 -10.48 9.38
N ARG A 70 -1.38 -11.62 9.63
CA ARG A 70 -1.64 -12.88 8.92
C ARG A 70 -3.00 -13.49 9.24
N GLY A 71 -3.53 -13.21 10.43
CA GLY A 71 -4.81 -13.71 10.91
C GLY A 71 -6.04 -13.02 10.31
N GLY A 72 -5.90 -12.05 9.41
CA GLY A 72 -7.07 -11.39 8.83
C GLY A 72 -7.67 -10.28 9.68
N HIS A 73 -6.95 -9.80 10.71
CA HIS A 73 -7.50 -8.85 11.67
C HIS A 73 -7.38 -7.39 11.23
N LEU A 74 -6.53 -7.10 10.25
CA LEU A 74 -6.42 -5.77 9.65
C LEU A 74 -7.45 -5.61 8.53
N ASP A 75 -8.28 -4.57 8.62
CA ASP A 75 -9.30 -4.32 7.59
C ASP A 75 -8.69 -3.86 6.26
N ILE A 76 -7.72 -2.96 6.32
CA ILE A 76 -7.11 -2.33 5.14
C ILE A 76 -5.60 -2.26 5.32
N CYS A 77 -4.85 -2.66 4.30
CA CYS A 77 -3.46 -2.27 4.13
C CYS A 77 -3.30 -1.44 2.85
N VAL A 78 -2.43 -0.44 2.89
CA VAL A 78 -2.09 0.40 1.72
C VAL A 78 -0.59 0.30 1.51
N LEU A 79 -0.18 -0.16 0.33
CA LEU A 79 1.21 -0.41 -0.03
C LEU A 79 1.61 0.39 -1.28
N GLY A 80 2.91 0.64 -1.43
CA GLY A 80 3.46 1.04 -2.74
C GLY A 80 3.66 -0.17 -3.63
N ALA A 81 3.83 0.06 -4.93
CA ALA A 81 4.16 -0.99 -5.90
C ALA A 81 5.11 -0.53 -7.01
N PHE A 82 5.92 -1.47 -7.50
CA PHE A 82 6.64 -1.31 -8.77
C PHE A 82 5.76 -1.74 -9.94
N GLN A 83 5.03 -2.85 -9.77
CA GLN A 83 4.04 -3.35 -10.71
C GLN A 83 2.82 -3.91 -9.96
N VAL A 84 1.65 -3.78 -10.58
CA VAL A 84 0.45 -4.53 -10.22
C VAL A 84 -0.12 -5.19 -11.47
N SER A 85 -0.45 -6.48 -11.40
CA SER A 85 -1.07 -7.16 -12.54
C SER A 85 -2.56 -6.81 -12.67
N ALA A 86 -3.15 -7.00 -13.85
CA ALA A 86 -4.57 -6.71 -14.10
C ALA A 86 -5.51 -7.46 -13.14
N THR A 87 -5.09 -8.63 -12.67
CA THR A 87 -5.82 -9.49 -11.72
C THR A 87 -5.35 -9.34 -10.27
N GLY A 88 -4.44 -8.41 -9.99
CA GLY A 88 -4.09 -7.99 -8.64
C GLY A 88 -2.85 -8.64 -8.02
N ASP A 89 -1.94 -9.20 -8.82
CA ASP A 89 -0.61 -9.59 -8.31
C ASP A 89 0.19 -8.36 -7.94
N LEU A 90 0.91 -8.41 -6.82
CA LEU A 90 1.71 -7.29 -6.32
C LEU A 90 3.20 -7.58 -6.50
N ALA A 91 3.96 -6.65 -7.06
CA ALA A 91 5.43 -6.68 -7.03
C ALA A 91 5.97 -5.35 -6.48
N ASN A 92 6.56 -5.37 -5.28
CA ASN A 92 7.01 -4.15 -4.61
C ASN A 92 8.30 -4.27 -3.76
N TRP A 93 8.97 -5.42 -3.73
CA TRP A 93 10.16 -5.62 -2.88
C TRP A 93 11.48 -5.75 -3.64
N HIS A 94 11.44 -6.00 -4.96
CA HIS A 94 12.63 -6.17 -5.80
C HIS A 94 12.32 -5.91 -7.28
N THR A 95 13.28 -5.35 -8.01
CA THR A 95 13.16 -5.08 -9.47
C THR A 95 13.75 -6.18 -10.35
N GLY A 96 14.42 -7.17 -9.74
CA GLY A 96 15.11 -8.27 -10.42
C GLY A 96 16.59 -7.99 -10.72
N GLU A 97 17.08 -6.79 -10.42
CA GLU A 97 18.49 -6.43 -10.63
C GLU A 97 19.41 -7.17 -9.65
N LYS A 98 20.55 -7.66 -10.16
CA LYS A 98 21.47 -8.54 -9.41
C LYS A 98 22.04 -7.90 -8.13
N ASP A 99 22.20 -6.58 -8.14
CA ASP A 99 22.83 -5.81 -7.06
C ASP A 99 21.79 -5.05 -6.21
N ALA A 100 20.49 -5.19 -6.52
CA ALA A 100 19.45 -4.61 -5.70
C ALA A 100 19.35 -5.37 -4.37
N ILE A 101 19.34 -4.65 -3.26
CA ILE A 101 19.19 -5.25 -1.93
C ILE A 101 17.71 -5.57 -1.72
N PRO A 102 17.33 -6.84 -1.50
CA PRO A 102 15.97 -7.22 -1.15
C PRO A 102 15.47 -6.49 0.09
N ALA A 103 14.31 -5.85 -0.01
CA ALA A 103 13.65 -5.21 1.13
C ALA A 103 12.17 -5.61 1.16
N VAL A 104 11.90 -6.85 1.58
CA VAL A 104 10.51 -7.35 1.69
C VAL A 104 9.77 -6.80 2.91
N GLY A 105 10.47 -6.64 4.04
CA GLY A 105 9.85 -6.21 5.31
C GLY A 105 8.61 -7.05 5.67
N GLY A 106 7.58 -6.41 6.21
CA GLY A 106 6.27 -7.03 6.46
C GLY A 106 5.32 -7.08 5.25
N ALA A 107 5.78 -6.74 4.03
CA ALA A 107 4.90 -6.54 2.88
C ALA A 107 4.14 -7.81 2.47
N MET A 108 4.77 -8.99 2.53
CA MET A 108 4.12 -10.25 2.18
C MET A 108 2.99 -10.61 3.16
N ASP A 109 3.24 -10.50 4.47
CA ASP A 109 2.21 -10.75 5.49
C ASP A 109 1.06 -9.74 5.40
N LEU A 110 1.34 -8.45 5.14
CA LEU A 110 0.29 -7.44 4.94
C LEU A 110 -0.54 -7.71 3.70
N ALA A 111 0.12 -7.98 2.57
CA ALA A 111 -0.54 -8.11 1.28
C ALA A 111 -1.53 -9.29 1.27
N ILE A 112 -1.18 -10.39 1.92
CA ILE A 112 -2.02 -11.60 2.00
C ILE A 112 -2.98 -11.54 3.19
N GLY A 113 -2.55 -10.96 4.31
CA GLY A 113 -3.28 -11.01 5.57
C GLY A 113 -4.36 -9.95 5.74
N ALA A 114 -4.23 -8.76 5.15
CA ALA A 114 -5.27 -7.74 5.27
C ALA A 114 -6.54 -8.15 4.50
N LYS A 115 -7.72 -7.81 5.02
CA LYS A 115 -9.01 -8.08 4.33
C LYS A 115 -9.10 -7.34 3.00
N GLN A 116 -8.46 -6.18 2.91
CA GLN A 116 -8.37 -5.36 1.71
C GLN A 116 -6.93 -4.85 1.54
N THR A 117 -6.29 -5.26 0.45
CA THR A 117 -4.97 -4.75 0.07
C THR A 117 -5.15 -3.73 -1.06
N TRP A 118 -4.80 -2.48 -0.76
CA TRP A 118 -4.82 -1.38 -1.72
C TRP A 118 -3.40 -0.95 -2.06
N VAL A 119 -3.22 -0.45 -3.27
CA VAL A 119 -1.95 0.08 -3.75
C VAL A 119 -2.09 1.56 -4.03
N MET A 120 -1.09 2.34 -3.63
CA MET A 120 -0.91 3.74 -3.99
C MET A 120 0.39 3.88 -4.79
N MET A 121 0.31 4.35 -6.02
CA MET A 121 1.45 4.43 -6.94
C MET A 121 1.20 5.41 -8.09
N ASP A 122 2.24 6.06 -8.62
CA ASP A 122 2.09 6.73 -9.93
C ASP A 122 1.82 5.68 -11.01
N LEU A 123 0.92 5.98 -11.96
CA LEU A 123 0.50 5.05 -13.00
C LEU A 123 1.66 4.64 -13.91
N LEU A 124 2.51 5.60 -14.25
CA LEU A 124 3.60 5.42 -15.19
C LEU A 124 4.97 5.44 -14.49
N THR A 125 5.95 4.79 -15.11
CA THR A 125 7.37 4.99 -14.80
C THR A 125 7.82 6.37 -15.29
N LYS A 126 9.04 6.78 -14.89
CA LYS A 126 9.66 8.01 -15.39
C LYS A 126 9.88 8.00 -16.91
N GLN A 127 9.92 6.81 -17.51
CA GLN A 127 10.07 6.60 -18.95
C GLN A 127 8.71 6.49 -19.67
N GLY A 128 7.59 6.68 -18.95
CA GLY A 128 6.25 6.64 -19.52
C GLY A 128 5.65 5.25 -19.70
N ALA A 129 6.28 4.19 -19.17
CA ALA A 129 5.74 2.84 -19.24
C ALA A 129 4.70 2.62 -18.15
N SER A 130 3.58 1.95 -18.45
CA SER A 130 2.59 1.57 -17.45
C SER A 130 3.19 0.66 -16.39
N LYS A 131 2.87 0.93 -15.13
CA LYS A 131 3.13 0.02 -14.01
C LYS A 131 1.95 -0.92 -13.72
N LEU A 132 0.81 -0.69 -14.35
CA LEU A 132 -0.27 -1.68 -14.46
C LEU A 132 -0.01 -2.55 -15.68
N VAL A 133 0.14 -3.85 -15.45
CA VAL A 133 0.60 -4.81 -16.46
C VAL A 133 -0.33 -6.00 -16.53
N GLU A 134 -0.33 -6.73 -17.65
CA GLU A 134 -1.11 -7.97 -17.75
C GLU A 134 -0.58 -9.01 -16.74
N GLN A 135 0.74 -9.15 -16.65
CA GLN A 135 1.44 -10.00 -15.69
C GLN A 135 2.68 -9.27 -15.18
N CYS A 136 2.95 -9.38 -13.87
CA CYS A 136 4.17 -8.83 -13.30
C CYS A 136 5.40 -9.56 -13.83
N THR A 137 6.42 -8.79 -14.21
CA THR A 137 7.73 -9.32 -14.59
C THR A 137 8.71 -9.28 -13.43
N TYR A 138 8.46 -8.42 -12.44
CA TYR A 138 9.23 -8.36 -11.21
C TYR A 138 8.82 -9.44 -10.21
N PRO A 139 9.73 -9.86 -9.30
CA PRO A 139 9.42 -10.82 -8.26
C PRO A 139 8.17 -10.45 -7.46
N LEU A 140 7.24 -11.40 -7.36
CA LEU A 140 5.97 -11.17 -6.69
C LEU A 140 6.14 -11.07 -5.17
N THR A 141 5.26 -10.26 -4.59
CA THR A 141 5.03 -10.07 -3.15
C THR A 141 3.81 -10.88 -2.72
N GLY A 142 2.76 -10.87 -3.53
CA GLY A 142 1.54 -11.65 -3.33
C GLY A 142 0.80 -11.82 -4.64
N ILE A 143 0.08 -12.94 -4.78
CA ILE A 143 -0.69 -13.30 -5.96
C ILE A 143 -2.15 -12.88 -5.74
N GLY A 144 -2.76 -12.18 -6.69
CA GLY A 144 -4.18 -11.78 -6.67
C GLY A 144 -4.64 -11.05 -5.41
N CYS A 145 -3.70 -10.42 -4.69
CA CYS A 145 -3.95 -9.87 -3.37
C CYS A 145 -4.47 -8.44 -3.43
N VAL A 146 -4.05 -7.66 -4.43
CA VAL A 146 -4.48 -6.26 -4.62
C VAL A 146 -5.94 -6.23 -5.03
N LYS A 147 -6.75 -5.43 -4.34
CA LYS A 147 -8.16 -5.18 -4.66
C LYS A 147 -8.38 -3.85 -5.35
N ARG A 148 -7.53 -2.87 -5.07
CA ARG A 148 -7.66 -1.52 -5.63
C ARG A 148 -6.32 -0.85 -5.81
N VAL A 149 -6.20 -0.12 -6.90
CA VAL A 149 -5.06 0.74 -7.20
C VAL A 149 -5.54 2.18 -7.24
N TYR A 150 -4.91 3.03 -6.44
CA TYR A 150 -5.03 4.48 -6.49
C TYR A 150 -3.79 5.04 -7.16
N SER A 151 -3.96 5.65 -8.33
CA SER A 151 -2.88 6.36 -9.02
C SER A 151 -3.12 7.85 -9.07
N ASP A 152 -2.13 8.57 -9.60
CA ASP A 152 -2.21 9.99 -9.91
C ASP A 152 -3.25 10.31 -11.00
N LEU A 153 -3.69 9.32 -11.78
CA LEU A 153 -4.61 9.50 -12.91
C LEU A 153 -5.97 8.81 -12.73
N ALA A 154 -6.02 7.67 -12.03
CA ALA A 154 -7.23 6.88 -11.90
C ALA A 154 -7.27 6.02 -10.63
N THR A 155 -8.49 5.69 -10.20
CA THR A 155 -8.76 4.62 -9.24
C THR A 155 -9.32 3.42 -9.99
N LEU A 156 -8.69 2.27 -9.81
CA LEU A 156 -9.01 1.02 -10.51
C LEU A 156 -9.22 -0.11 -9.52
N GLU A 157 -10.24 -0.93 -9.76
CA GLU A 157 -10.48 -2.20 -9.08
C GLU A 157 -9.78 -3.33 -9.84
N CYS A 158 -9.08 -4.21 -9.13
CA CYS A 158 -8.54 -5.44 -9.68
C CYS A 158 -9.58 -6.55 -9.49
N THR A 159 -10.11 -7.07 -10.60
CA THR A 159 -11.13 -8.13 -10.60
C THR A 159 -10.57 -9.41 -11.22
N SER A 160 -11.32 -10.51 -11.14
CA SER A 160 -10.96 -11.74 -11.86
C SER A 160 -10.95 -11.56 -13.38
N ASP A 161 -11.69 -10.58 -13.89
CA ASP A 161 -11.85 -10.31 -15.33
C ASP A 161 -10.90 -9.19 -15.82
N GLY A 162 -10.02 -8.69 -14.93
CA GLY A 162 -9.09 -7.61 -15.19
C GLY A 162 -9.44 -6.30 -14.49
N LEU A 163 -8.99 -5.18 -15.07
CA LEU A 163 -9.14 -3.86 -14.46
C LEU A 163 -10.54 -3.28 -14.71
N LYS A 164 -11.09 -2.67 -13.66
CA LYS A 164 -12.34 -1.93 -13.73
C LYS A 164 -12.15 -0.50 -13.22
N LEU A 165 -12.60 0.48 -14.00
CA LEU A 165 -12.58 1.88 -13.64
C LEU A 165 -13.55 2.15 -12.49
N ILE A 166 -13.03 2.73 -11.41
CA ILE A 166 -13.85 3.30 -10.34
C ILE A 166 -13.98 4.80 -10.57
N ASP A 167 -12.87 5.47 -10.81
CA ASP A 167 -12.82 6.93 -10.99
C ASP A 167 -11.56 7.34 -11.77
N LYS A 168 -11.56 8.53 -12.35
CA LYS A 168 -10.42 9.13 -13.05
C LYS A 168 -10.42 10.64 -12.91
N VAL A 169 -9.24 11.24 -13.02
CA VAL A 169 -9.11 12.70 -12.97
C VAL A 169 -9.92 13.38 -14.08
N ASP A 170 -10.37 14.60 -13.79
CA ASP A 170 -11.14 15.42 -14.73
C ASP A 170 -10.37 15.64 -16.05
N GLY A 171 -11.09 15.52 -17.17
CA GLY A 171 -10.55 15.73 -18.52
C GLY A 171 -9.73 14.56 -19.10
N LEU A 172 -9.44 13.50 -18.34
CA LEU A 172 -8.83 12.29 -18.89
C LEU A 172 -9.89 11.43 -19.57
N GLU A 173 -9.79 11.17 -20.88
CA GLU A 173 -10.73 10.29 -21.57
C GLU A 173 -10.45 8.80 -21.27
N HIS A 174 -11.49 7.97 -21.24
CA HIS A 174 -11.34 6.53 -20.95
C HIS A 174 -10.42 5.85 -21.99
N ALA A 175 -10.61 6.14 -23.29
CA ALA A 175 -9.74 5.60 -24.34
C ALA A 175 -8.27 6.01 -24.18
N GLU A 176 -8.00 7.20 -23.63
CA GLU A 176 -6.64 7.64 -23.34
C GLU A 176 -6.05 6.90 -22.15
N LEU A 177 -6.83 6.66 -21.09
CA LEU A 177 -6.41 5.83 -19.97
C LEU A 177 -6.06 4.40 -20.42
N GLU A 178 -6.89 3.76 -21.26
CA GLU A 178 -6.58 2.45 -21.84
C GLU A 178 -5.29 2.49 -22.67
N ARG A 179 -5.05 3.59 -23.42
CA ARG A 179 -3.82 3.77 -24.21
C ARG A 179 -2.58 3.89 -23.32
N LEU A 180 -2.67 4.63 -22.21
CA LEU A 180 -1.58 4.80 -21.25
C LEU A 180 -1.26 3.49 -20.53
N VAL A 181 -2.30 2.75 -20.13
CA VAL A 181 -2.15 1.46 -19.43
C VAL A 181 -1.73 0.35 -20.38
N GLY A 182 -2.18 0.39 -21.63
CA GLY A 182 -1.98 -0.67 -22.62
C GLY A 182 -2.88 -1.89 -22.42
N LEU A 183 -3.92 -1.78 -21.59
CA LEU A 183 -4.87 -2.84 -21.26
C LEU A 183 -6.30 -2.34 -21.43
N LYS A 184 -7.23 -3.29 -21.58
CA LYS A 184 -8.66 -2.99 -21.50
C LYS A 184 -9.08 -2.71 -20.07
N ILE A 185 -9.91 -1.68 -19.91
CA ILE A 185 -10.46 -1.27 -18.62
C ILE A 185 -11.98 -1.25 -18.77
N SER A 186 -12.66 -1.97 -17.89
CA SER A 186 -14.12 -2.01 -17.89
C SER A 186 -14.73 -0.86 -17.09
N GLY A 187 -15.92 -0.38 -17.48
CA GLY A 187 -16.63 0.73 -16.81
C GLY A 187 -16.59 2.02 -17.62
#